data_AF-U2I8V3-F1
#
_entry.id   AF-U2I8V3-F1
#
_cell.length_a   1.000
_cell.length_b   1.000
_cell.length_c   1.000
_cell.angle_alpha   90.00
_cell.angle_beta   90.00
_cell.angle_gamma   90.00
#
_symmetry.space_group_name_H-M   'P 1'
#
loop_
_entity.id
_entity.type
_entity.pdbx_description
1 polymer ?
#
loop_
_entity_poly.entity_id
_entity_poly.type
_entity_poly.pdbx_seq_one_letter_code
_entity_poly.pdbx_strand_id
1 'polypeptide(L)'
;MYRMNQRSLACLLLLSLFLTGLSACRSEAPRPAITPRAEVVLGPDRYVLMTYRKTIIPSGPMRGRSILESYISYFTQMPQGEGINNILEENTLFGRFGEDGGGLLQSGEYLYRFSNAVNNHSQGELLVNTPVRLVFSSTPRAIGERALLESESGGFSQAAKNFVVTSGQGFLVQPSYQRDLLSIRSFDPETMEKTSPQIYVSNLDKERIRQFILERTPSLAGQELPNLIVGMKLLAVHGSALILDVELQSPSYANLSRDSYLVAYEAKNGGKLLGLSHLENTGRLGTPSELLQYTTDEEGDLYLLAQGGDQLGFYQNSLLYRIRKGSYTIDPDWQVRISDLGLGYPARFNGIFARGGKLFTLVNVQPLPAVRSQIPENLWQYYTIDLQTREAKPLSALRPSSAFQQGVNIAAFVDGHLYLRYVRTGEDAPYNGYWSYDLVTGEVKPAFSVSLQSGYVADFKKITLPKR
;
A
#
# COMPACT_ATOMS: atom_id res chain seq x y z
N MET A 1 -84.24 -17.52 -2.90
CA MET A 1 -84.62 -18.92 -3.17
C MET A 1 -83.68 -19.83 -2.39
N TYR A 2 -84.26 -20.69 -1.54
CA TYR A 2 -83.66 -21.81 -0.76
C TYR A 2 -82.49 -21.49 0.20
N ARG A 3 -82.76 -21.24 1.50
CA ARG A 3 -82.90 -22.16 2.67
C ARG A 3 -81.52 -22.59 3.25
N MET A 4 -81.13 -22.06 4.43
CA MET A 4 -81.32 -22.61 5.82
C MET A 4 -80.40 -23.82 6.09
N ASN A 5 -79.66 -24.01 7.20
CA ASN A 5 -79.78 -23.67 8.63
C ASN A 5 -78.36 -23.78 9.27
N GLN A 6 -77.87 -22.91 10.18
CA GLN A 6 -78.19 -22.73 11.61
C GLN A 6 -78.02 -23.96 12.54
N ARG A 7 -77.08 -23.84 13.49
CA ARG A 7 -77.15 -24.05 14.97
C ARG A 7 -75.75 -24.45 15.49
N SER A 8 -75.08 -23.87 16.49
CA SER A 8 -75.37 -23.17 17.76
C SER A 8 -74.79 -23.99 18.94
N LEU A 9 -74.31 -23.27 19.96
CA LEU A 9 -73.83 -23.68 21.31
C LEU A 9 -72.39 -24.24 21.39
N ALA A 10 -71.41 -23.58 22.01
CA ALA A 10 -71.29 -23.07 23.40
C ALA A 10 -71.15 -24.18 24.46
N CYS A 11 -69.91 -24.41 24.94
CA CYS A 11 -69.63 -24.64 26.36
C CYS A 11 -68.16 -24.36 26.69
N LEU A 12 -68.00 -23.70 27.84
CA LEU A 12 -66.79 -23.15 28.44
C LEU A 12 -66.02 -24.17 29.29
N LEU A 13 -64.80 -23.74 29.67
CA LEU A 13 -64.02 -24.07 30.86
C LEU A 13 -63.16 -25.34 30.84
N LEU A 14 -61.84 -25.13 30.78
CA LEU A 14 -61.03 -25.23 32.01
C LEU A 14 -59.73 -24.42 31.90
N LEU A 15 -59.53 -23.61 32.95
CA LEU A 15 -58.37 -22.78 33.24
C LEU A 15 -57.16 -23.64 33.62
N SER A 16 -55.98 -23.26 33.14
CA SER A 16 -54.77 -23.20 33.96
C SER A 16 -53.81 -22.13 33.42
N LEU A 17 -53.60 -21.09 34.23
CA LEU A 17 -52.66 -19.98 34.03
C LEU A 17 -51.20 -20.46 33.99
N PHE A 18 -50.36 -19.77 33.19
CA PHE A 18 -49.18 -18.97 33.58
C PHE A 18 -48.27 -18.81 32.33
N LEU A 19 -48.34 -17.67 31.63
CA LEU A 19 -47.42 -16.52 31.72
C LEU A 19 -45.97 -16.78 31.25
N THR A 20 -45.66 -16.29 30.04
CA THR A 20 -44.54 -15.39 29.66
C THR A 20 -43.82 -15.79 28.36
N GLY A 21 -43.54 -14.78 27.53
CA GLY A 21 -42.48 -14.84 26.51
C GLY A 21 -42.94 -14.84 25.04
N LEU A 22 -43.35 -13.69 24.52
CA LEU A 22 -43.31 -13.41 23.09
C LEU A 22 -41.86 -13.49 22.59
N SER A 23 -41.55 -14.44 21.73
CA SER A 23 -40.39 -14.40 20.84
C SER A 23 -40.82 -14.93 19.48
N ALA A 24 -41.22 -14.02 18.60
CA ALA A 24 -41.48 -14.32 17.20
C ALA A 24 -40.14 -14.59 16.51
N CYS A 25 -39.84 -15.86 16.25
CA CYS A 25 -38.79 -16.26 15.32
C CYS A 25 -39.13 -15.71 13.93
N ARG A 26 -38.44 -14.63 13.52
CA ARG A 26 -38.28 -14.29 12.11
C ARG A 26 -37.22 -15.24 11.55
N SER A 27 -37.62 -16.16 10.67
CA SER A 27 -36.70 -17.02 9.94
C SER A 27 -35.80 -16.16 9.04
N GLU A 28 -34.53 -16.05 9.39
CA GLU A 28 -33.49 -15.56 8.47
C GLU A 28 -33.46 -16.48 7.24
N ALA A 29 -33.51 -15.88 6.05
CA ALA A 29 -33.21 -16.63 4.83
C ALA A 29 -31.79 -17.21 4.92
N PRO A 30 -31.54 -18.41 4.37
CA PRO A 30 -30.23 -19.04 4.44
C PRO A 30 -29.17 -18.12 3.86
N ARG A 31 -28.10 -17.87 4.62
CA ARG A 31 -26.88 -17.22 4.11
C ARG A 31 -26.44 -17.98 2.86
N PRO A 32 -26.11 -17.32 1.73
CA PRO A 32 -25.44 -18.01 0.64
C PRO A 32 -24.15 -18.62 1.20
N ALA A 33 -23.98 -19.93 1.01
CA ALA A 33 -22.79 -20.64 1.43
C ALA A 33 -21.59 -19.97 0.76
N ILE A 34 -20.59 -19.61 1.57
CA ILE A 34 -19.27 -19.23 1.06
C ILE A 34 -18.70 -20.51 0.47
N THR A 35 -18.68 -20.62 -0.85
CA THR A 35 -18.00 -21.71 -1.54
C THR A 35 -16.54 -21.68 -1.10
N PRO A 36 -15.99 -22.74 -0.47
CA PRO A 36 -14.58 -22.82 -0.17
C PRO A 36 -13.81 -22.63 -1.47
N ARG A 37 -12.84 -21.71 -1.49
CA ARG A 37 -11.91 -21.57 -2.61
C ARG A 37 -11.28 -22.95 -2.84
N ALA A 38 -11.35 -23.47 -4.06
CA ALA A 38 -10.69 -24.72 -4.41
C ALA A 38 -9.21 -24.64 -3.98
N GLU A 39 -8.68 -25.70 -3.39
CA GLU A 39 -7.25 -25.81 -3.10
C GLU A 39 -6.48 -25.55 -4.39
N VAL A 40 -5.72 -24.45 -4.42
CA VAL A 40 -4.81 -24.16 -5.52
C VAL A 40 -3.67 -25.16 -5.41
N VAL A 41 -3.62 -26.14 -6.31
CA VAL A 41 -2.44 -27.00 -6.40
C VAL A 41 -1.29 -26.10 -6.84
N LEU A 42 -0.17 -26.11 -6.12
CA LEU A 42 0.95 -25.19 -6.38
C LEU A 42 1.83 -25.71 -7.53
N GLY A 43 2.17 -24.80 -8.43
CA GLY A 43 3.12 -24.94 -9.54
C GLY A 43 4.52 -24.46 -9.13
N PRO A 44 5.42 -24.21 -10.09
CA PRO A 44 6.81 -23.91 -9.78
C PRO A 44 6.99 -22.50 -9.22
N ASP A 45 8.00 -22.34 -8.37
CA ASP A 45 8.39 -21.06 -7.80
C ASP A 45 9.04 -20.14 -8.83
N ARG A 46 8.90 -18.83 -8.59
CA ARG A 46 9.53 -17.74 -9.36
C ARG A 46 10.07 -16.68 -8.43
N TYR A 47 11.34 -16.37 -8.60
CA TYR A 47 12.05 -15.31 -7.90
C TYR A 47 12.08 -14.08 -8.79
N VAL A 48 11.30 -13.07 -8.45
CA VAL A 48 11.07 -11.88 -9.27
C VAL A 48 11.98 -10.76 -8.79
N LEU A 49 12.86 -10.28 -9.67
CA LEU A 49 13.79 -9.20 -9.41
C LEU A 49 13.44 -8.00 -10.29
N MET A 50 13.30 -6.84 -9.64
CA MET A 50 13.05 -5.57 -10.29
C MET A 50 14.27 -4.65 -10.14
N THR A 51 14.67 -4.01 -11.22
CA THR A 51 15.72 -2.99 -11.24
C THR A 51 15.26 -1.72 -11.94
N TYR A 52 15.92 -0.60 -11.64
CA TYR A 52 15.73 0.69 -12.28
C TYR A 52 16.99 1.18 -12.98
N ARG A 53 16.84 1.62 -14.22
CA ARG A 53 17.90 2.30 -14.97
C ARG A 53 17.43 3.70 -15.35
N LYS A 54 18.26 4.68 -15.02
CA LYS A 54 18.07 6.05 -15.51
C LYS A 54 18.43 6.12 -16.99
N THR A 55 17.49 6.52 -17.83
CA THR A 55 17.71 6.73 -19.27
C THR A 55 17.35 8.15 -19.68
N ILE A 56 17.93 8.60 -20.79
CA ILE A 56 17.58 9.87 -21.42
C ILE A 56 16.63 9.58 -22.57
N ILE A 57 15.50 10.27 -22.60
CA ILE A 57 14.51 10.11 -23.66
C ILE A 57 15.16 10.52 -25.01
N PRO A 58 15.25 9.62 -26.00
CA PRO A 58 16.01 9.86 -27.22
C PRO A 58 15.28 10.78 -28.22
N SER A 59 13.94 10.83 -28.18
CA SER A 59 13.12 11.52 -29.19
C SER A 59 11.74 11.94 -28.64
N GLY A 60 11.06 12.84 -29.35
CA GLY A 60 9.72 13.32 -29.00
C GLY A 60 9.73 14.57 -28.10
N PRO A 61 8.55 15.04 -27.64
CA PRO A 61 8.39 16.28 -26.86
C PRO A 61 9.20 16.31 -25.55
N MET A 62 9.53 15.13 -25.02
CA MET A 62 10.26 14.95 -23.77
C MET A 62 11.76 14.62 -24.01
N ARG A 63 12.26 14.74 -25.25
CA ARG A 63 13.65 14.46 -25.59
C ARG A 63 14.62 15.19 -24.66
N GLY A 64 15.66 14.49 -24.21
CA GLY A 64 16.68 15.05 -23.33
C GLY A 64 16.30 15.04 -21.84
N ARG A 65 15.03 14.79 -21.50
CA ARG A 65 14.64 14.54 -20.10
C ARG A 65 15.06 13.14 -19.68
N SER A 66 15.31 13.00 -18.39
CA SER A 66 15.67 11.72 -17.80
C SER A 66 14.46 11.01 -17.20
N ILE A 67 14.35 9.70 -17.40
CA ILE A 67 13.31 8.84 -16.82
C ILE A 67 13.94 7.61 -16.16
N LEU A 68 13.19 6.97 -15.26
CA LEU A 68 13.54 5.67 -14.72
C LEU A 68 12.83 4.58 -15.54
N GLU A 69 13.59 3.65 -16.10
CA GLU A 69 13.09 2.45 -16.75
C GLU A 69 13.19 1.28 -15.79
N SER A 70 12.10 0.54 -15.61
CA SER A 70 12.11 -0.71 -14.85
C SER A 70 12.40 -1.91 -15.73
N TYR A 71 13.14 -2.86 -15.18
CA TYR A 71 13.27 -4.20 -15.73
C TYR A 71 12.80 -5.18 -14.66
N ILE A 72 11.73 -5.91 -14.94
CA ILE A 72 11.18 -6.94 -14.05
C ILE A 72 11.43 -8.29 -14.70
N SER A 73 12.15 -9.16 -14.02
CA SER A 73 12.49 -10.48 -14.52
C SER A 73 12.25 -11.53 -13.46
N TYR A 74 12.10 -12.79 -13.88
CA TYR A 74 12.00 -13.90 -12.96
C TYR A 74 13.08 -14.95 -13.20
N PHE A 75 13.48 -15.59 -12.11
CA PHE A 75 14.37 -16.74 -12.06
C PHE A 75 13.61 -17.95 -11.51
N THR A 76 13.99 -19.15 -11.93
CA THR A 76 13.43 -20.42 -11.42
C THR A 76 14.08 -20.86 -10.10
N GLN A 77 15.16 -20.20 -9.71
CA GLN A 77 15.91 -20.43 -8.48
C GLN A 77 16.28 -19.08 -7.86
N MET A 78 16.55 -19.08 -6.56
CA MET A 78 17.05 -17.91 -5.84
C MET A 78 18.30 -17.36 -6.55
N PRO A 79 18.36 -16.06 -6.89
CA PRO A 79 19.57 -15.45 -7.44
C PRO A 79 20.75 -15.64 -6.49
N GLN A 80 21.90 -16.06 -7.01
CA GLN A 80 23.14 -16.29 -6.25
C GLN A 80 24.34 -15.66 -6.96
N GLY A 81 25.31 -15.21 -6.16
CA GLY A 81 26.57 -14.66 -6.66
C GLY A 81 26.54 -13.16 -6.92
N GLU A 82 27.53 -12.70 -7.69
CA GLU A 82 27.78 -11.29 -7.94
C GLU A 82 27.50 -10.89 -9.40
N GLY A 83 27.08 -9.63 -9.59
CA GLY A 83 26.95 -9.05 -10.94
C GLY A 83 25.85 -9.66 -11.79
N ILE A 84 24.77 -10.15 -11.17
CA ILE A 84 23.63 -10.76 -11.88
C ILE A 84 23.05 -9.80 -12.91
N ASN A 85 22.85 -10.26 -14.14
CA ASN A 85 22.12 -9.51 -15.15
C ASN A 85 20.64 -9.92 -15.12
N ASN A 86 19.74 -8.97 -14.85
CA ASN A 86 18.29 -9.22 -14.88
C ASN A 86 17.61 -8.67 -16.15
N ILE A 87 18.33 -8.17 -17.14
CA ILE A 87 17.77 -7.81 -18.44
C ILE A 87 17.94 -9.04 -19.35
N LEU A 88 16.93 -9.91 -19.34
CA LEU A 88 16.90 -11.19 -20.03
C LEU A 88 15.91 -11.11 -21.19
N GLU A 89 16.32 -11.48 -22.41
CA GLU A 89 15.48 -11.29 -23.61
C GLU A 89 14.11 -11.99 -23.52
N GLU A 90 14.04 -13.18 -22.93
CA GLU A 90 12.82 -13.99 -22.94
C GLU A 90 11.91 -13.79 -21.73
N ASN A 91 12.42 -13.33 -20.58
CA ASN A 91 11.68 -13.34 -19.30
C ASN A 91 11.57 -11.96 -18.63
N THR A 92 11.93 -10.88 -19.32
CA THR A 92 11.89 -9.52 -18.79
C THR A 92 10.67 -8.76 -19.29
N LEU A 93 9.92 -8.18 -18.36
CA LEU A 93 9.00 -7.09 -18.65
C LEU A 93 9.72 -5.75 -18.52
N PHE A 94 9.73 -5.03 -19.63
CA PHE A 94 10.16 -3.65 -19.69
C PHE A 94 9.02 -2.72 -19.34
N GLY A 95 9.28 -1.73 -18.49
CA GLY A 95 8.32 -0.66 -18.17
C GLY A 95 9.04 0.68 -18.03
N ARG A 96 8.37 1.76 -18.40
CA ARG A 96 8.84 3.13 -18.11
C ARG A 96 8.14 3.62 -16.84
N PHE A 97 8.80 4.43 -16.03
CA PHE A 97 8.21 5.03 -14.84
C PHE A 97 8.34 6.55 -14.89
N GLY A 98 7.48 7.23 -14.14
CA GLY A 98 7.72 8.61 -13.73
C GLY A 98 8.96 8.71 -12.84
N GLU A 99 9.29 9.95 -12.42
CA GLU A 99 10.54 10.31 -11.75
C GLU A 99 10.82 9.56 -10.43
N ASP A 100 9.84 8.84 -9.89
CA ASP A 100 9.89 8.31 -8.54
C ASP A 100 10.06 6.79 -8.42
N GLY A 101 9.76 6.04 -9.48
CA GLY A 101 9.77 4.57 -9.45
C GLY A 101 8.72 3.97 -8.50
N GLY A 102 8.03 2.92 -8.93
CA GLY A 102 7.15 2.11 -8.09
C GLY A 102 7.82 0.82 -7.60
N GLY A 103 7.11 0.06 -6.79
CA GLY A 103 7.50 -1.29 -6.39
C GLY A 103 6.49 -2.33 -6.85
N LEU A 104 6.76 -3.57 -6.44
CA LEU A 104 5.83 -4.68 -6.58
C LEU A 104 5.03 -4.82 -5.28
N LEU A 105 3.72 -4.74 -5.42
CA LEU A 105 2.79 -5.13 -4.36
C LEU A 105 2.51 -6.63 -4.51
N GLN A 106 2.73 -7.39 -3.44
CA GLN A 106 2.45 -8.82 -3.44
C GLN A 106 1.16 -9.09 -2.66
N SER A 107 0.27 -9.91 -3.23
CA SER A 107 -0.89 -10.44 -2.53
C SER A 107 -1.07 -11.91 -2.89
N GLY A 108 -0.82 -12.79 -1.92
CA GLY A 108 -0.72 -14.23 -2.18
C GLY A 108 0.32 -14.55 -3.26
N GLU A 109 -0.13 -15.24 -4.31
CA GLU A 109 0.67 -15.69 -5.46
C GLU A 109 0.84 -14.64 -6.56
N TYR A 110 0.22 -13.47 -6.40
CA TYR A 110 0.14 -12.46 -7.44
C TYR A 110 0.99 -11.23 -7.11
N LEU A 111 1.56 -10.64 -8.16
CA LEU A 111 2.26 -9.36 -8.09
C LEU A 111 1.48 -8.30 -8.87
N TYR A 112 1.42 -7.13 -8.28
CA TYR A 112 0.73 -5.96 -8.81
C TYR A 112 1.67 -4.77 -8.84
N ARG A 113 1.38 -3.84 -9.74
CA ARG A 113 2.07 -2.55 -9.82
C ARG A 113 1.17 -1.53 -10.50
N PHE A 114 1.63 -0.29 -10.56
CA PHE A 114 1.13 0.66 -11.54
C PHE A 114 1.88 0.48 -12.86
N SER A 115 1.15 0.29 -13.96
CA SER A 115 1.73 0.38 -15.30
C SER A 115 1.69 1.84 -15.76
N ASN A 116 2.86 2.34 -16.13
CA ASN A 116 3.06 3.68 -16.65
C ASN A 116 3.64 3.57 -18.07
N ALA A 117 2.78 3.35 -19.07
CA ALA A 117 3.25 3.38 -20.45
C ALA A 117 3.43 4.84 -20.93
N VAL A 118 4.48 5.13 -21.69
CA VAL A 118 4.51 6.37 -22.48
C VAL A 118 3.67 6.09 -23.71
N ASN A 119 2.53 6.76 -23.86
CA ASN A 119 1.82 6.71 -25.12
C ASN A 119 2.57 7.56 -26.14
N ASN A 120 3.23 6.92 -27.11
CA ASN A 120 3.93 7.62 -28.18
C ASN A 120 2.96 8.40 -29.11
N HIS A 121 1.65 8.16 -29.03
CA HIS A 121 0.63 8.85 -29.84
C HIS A 121 0.03 10.09 -29.16
N SER A 122 0.03 10.19 -27.83
CA SER A 122 -0.54 11.34 -27.10
C SER A 122 0.57 12.25 -26.56
N GLN A 123 1.21 13.02 -27.44
CA GLN A 123 1.93 14.27 -27.15
C GLN A 123 2.76 14.36 -25.84
N GLY A 124 3.40 13.28 -25.39
CA GLY A 124 4.43 13.32 -24.34
C GLY A 124 3.97 13.25 -22.88
N GLU A 125 2.71 12.93 -22.58
CA GLU A 125 2.27 12.70 -21.20
C GLU A 125 2.46 11.23 -20.78
N LEU A 126 3.09 11.01 -19.62
CA LEU A 126 3.19 9.69 -18.99
C LEU A 126 1.77 9.18 -18.70
N LEU A 127 1.40 7.98 -19.16
CA LEU A 127 0.13 7.36 -18.77
C LEU A 127 0.19 7.06 -17.27
N VAL A 128 -0.71 7.68 -16.50
CA VAL A 128 -0.64 7.72 -15.04
C VAL A 128 -1.32 6.50 -14.41
N ASN A 129 -0.60 5.84 -13.50
CA ASN A 129 -1.10 5.00 -12.40
C ASN A 129 -2.26 4.07 -12.74
N THR A 130 -2.15 3.22 -13.78
CA THR A 130 -3.13 2.14 -14.00
C THR A 130 -2.72 0.89 -13.23
N PRO A 131 -3.51 0.38 -12.27
CA PRO A 131 -3.21 -0.87 -11.60
C PRO A 131 -3.17 -2.02 -12.59
N VAL A 132 -2.09 -2.79 -12.57
CA VAL A 132 -1.93 -4.01 -13.35
C VAL A 132 -1.51 -5.16 -12.45
N ARG A 133 -1.96 -6.35 -12.80
CA ARG A 133 -1.43 -7.61 -12.30
C ARG A 133 -0.42 -8.16 -13.29
N LEU A 134 0.74 -8.57 -12.79
CA LEU A 134 1.74 -9.29 -13.57
C LEU A 134 1.30 -10.74 -13.79
N VAL A 135 1.42 -11.22 -15.02
CA VAL A 135 1.03 -12.57 -15.43
C VAL A 135 2.27 -13.35 -15.84
N PHE A 136 2.57 -14.38 -15.06
CA PHE A 136 3.74 -15.23 -15.26
C PHE A 136 3.36 -16.53 -15.96
N SER A 137 4.25 -17.00 -16.83
CA SER A 137 4.10 -18.25 -17.57
C SER A 137 4.81 -19.40 -16.85
N SER A 138 4.25 -20.61 -16.97
CA SER A 138 4.91 -21.84 -16.50
C SER A 138 6.15 -22.17 -17.33
N THR A 139 6.21 -21.76 -18.60
CA THR A 139 7.39 -21.82 -19.47
C THR A 139 8.11 -20.47 -19.55
N PRO A 140 9.44 -20.42 -19.75
CA PRO A 140 10.19 -19.18 -20.00
C PRO A 140 9.58 -18.36 -21.14
N ARG A 141 8.96 -17.24 -20.80
CA ARG A 141 8.29 -16.27 -21.67
C ARG A 141 8.17 -14.93 -20.95
N ALA A 142 7.96 -13.88 -21.74
CA ALA A 142 7.82 -12.53 -21.26
C ALA A 142 6.66 -12.44 -20.25
N ILE A 143 6.86 -11.64 -19.19
CA ILE A 143 5.83 -11.40 -18.19
C ILE A 143 4.74 -10.54 -18.84
N GLY A 144 3.50 -11.03 -18.81
CA GLY A 144 2.33 -10.29 -19.30
C GLY A 144 1.78 -9.32 -18.24
N GLU A 145 0.91 -8.41 -18.68
CA GLU A 145 0.16 -7.53 -17.78
C GLU A 145 -1.34 -7.71 -18.00
N ARG A 146 -2.12 -7.72 -16.92
CA ARG A 146 -3.58 -7.61 -16.96
C ARG A 146 -3.97 -6.33 -16.24
N ALA A 147 -4.60 -5.40 -16.96
CA ALA A 147 -4.95 -4.09 -16.43
C ALA A 147 -6.38 -4.04 -15.88
N LEU A 148 -6.56 -3.26 -14.82
CA LEU A 148 -7.88 -2.85 -14.35
C LEU A 148 -8.37 -1.69 -15.23
N LEU A 149 -9.26 -2.00 -16.17
CA LEU A 149 -9.78 -1.02 -17.14
C LEU A 149 -10.86 -0.12 -16.53
N GLU A 150 -10.86 1.16 -16.92
CA GLU A 150 -11.82 2.13 -16.40
C GLU A 150 -13.20 2.08 -17.06
N SER A 151 -13.30 1.58 -18.28
CA SER A 151 -14.58 1.43 -18.99
C SER A 151 -14.57 0.15 -19.81
N GLU A 152 -15.77 -0.36 -20.08
CA GLU A 152 -15.98 -1.51 -20.97
C GLU A 152 -15.54 -1.21 -22.42
N SER A 153 -15.54 0.06 -22.81
CA SER A 153 -15.03 0.52 -24.11
C SER A 153 -13.50 0.41 -24.25
N GLY A 154 -12.80 0.03 -23.18
CA GLY A 154 -11.36 0.19 -23.08
C GLY A 154 -10.96 1.64 -22.88
N GLY A 155 -9.92 1.87 -22.07
CA GLY A 155 -9.40 3.21 -21.81
C GLY A 155 -8.42 3.22 -20.65
N PHE A 156 -7.28 3.91 -20.85
CA PHE A 156 -6.38 4.32 -19.79
C PHE A 156 -6.73 5.76 -19.39
N SER A 157 -6.79 6.03 -18.09
CA SER A 157 -7.08 7.37 -17.55
C SER A 157 -5.90 7.86 -16.76
N GLN A 158 -5.63 9.15 -16.89
CA GLN A 158 -4.55 9.82 -16.19
C GLN A 158 -4.90 10.23 -14.75
N ALA A 159 -6.12 9.92 -14.27
CA ALA A 159 -6.49 10.25 -12.90
C ALA A 159 -5.53 9.56 -11.91
N ALA A 160 -5.15 10.26 -10.85
CA ALA A 160 -4.41 9.68 -9.74
C ALA A 160 -5.20 8.51 -9.15
N LYS A 161 -4.53 7.43 -8.75
CA LYS A 161 -5.19 6.23 -8.20
C LYS A 161 -4.38 5.69 -7.04
N ASN A 162 -5.08 5.02 -6.13
CA ASN A 162 -4.48 4.21 -5.09
C ASN A 162 -5.19 2.86 -5.04
N PHE A 163 -4.46 1.77 -4.85
CA PHE A 163 -5.08 0.45 -4.76
C PHE A 163 -4.39 -0.42 -3.72
N VAL A 164 -5.16 -1.35 -3.17
CA VAL A 164 -4.68 -2.41 -2.29
C VAL A 164 -5.35 -3.71 -2.69
N VAL A 165 -4.65 -4.83 -2.48
CA VAL A 165 -5.13 -6.14 -2.91
C VAL A 165 -5.01 -7.12 -1.76
N THR A 166 -6.10 -7.83 -1.49
CA THR A 166 -6.15 -9.00 -0.61
C THR A 166 -6.20 -10.28 -1.44
N SER A 167 -6.11 -11.44 -0.77
CA SER A 167 -6.15 -12.74 -1.45
C SER A 167 -7.45 -12.99 -2.25
N GLY A 168 -8.55 -12.29 -1.97
CA GLY A 168 -9.84 -12.47 -2.65
C GLY A 168 -10.51 -11.20 -3.16
N GLN A 169 -10.03 -10.02 -2.79
CA GLN A 169 -10.64 -8.76 -3.19
C GLN A 169 -9.60 -7.64 -3.32
N GLY A 170 -9.70 -6.86 -4.39
CA GLY A 170 -8.96 -5.63 -4.59
C GLY A 170 -9.84 -4.42 -4.32
N PHE A 171 -9.23 -3.35 -3.83
CA PHE A 171 -9.88 -2.06 -3.60
C PHE A 171 -9.13 -0.96 -4.34
N LEU A 172 -9.86 -0.09 -5.01
CA LEU A 172 -9.35 1.02 -5.82
C LEU A 172 -10.02 2.31 -5.36
N VAL A 173 -9.20 3.30 -5.04
CA VAL A 173 -9.59 4.69 -4.90
C VAL A 173 -9.16 5.44 -6.16
N GLN A 174 -10.11 6.18 -6.74
CA GLN A 174 -9.87 7.08 -7.84
C GLN A 174 -10.75 8.34 -7.66
N PRO A 175 -10.28 9.53 -8.03
CA PRO A 175 -11.11 10.73 -8.11
C PRO A 175 -12.33 10.47 -8.99
N SER A 176 -13.51 10.85 -8.50
CA SER A 176 -14.72 10.84 -9.31
C SER A 176 -14.76 12.08 -10.20
N TYR A 177 -15.19 11.91 -11.45
CA TYR A 177 -15.51 13.05 -12.33
C TYR A 177 -16.68 13.89 -11.78
N GLN A 178 -17.56 13.28 -10.98
CA GLN A 178 -18.62 13.94 -10.23
C GLN A 178 -18.13 14.20 -8.81
N ARG A 179 -17.92 15.47 -8.45
CA ARG A 179 -17.35 15.91 -7.16
C ARG A 179 -18.10 15.37 -5.94
N ASP A 180 -19.37 15.01 -6.10
CA ASP A 180 -20.24 14.59 -5.01
C ASP A 180 -20.22 13.08 -4.72
N LEU A 181 -19.60 12.25 -5.57
CA LEU A 181 -19.54 10.81 -5.34
C LEU A 181 -18.14 10.35 -4.94
N LEU A 182 -17.95 10.11 -3.64
CA LEU A 182 -16.75 9.48 -3.10
C LEU A 182 -17.04 7.99 -2.89
N SER A 183 -16.27 7.13 -3.55
CA SER A 183 -16.44 5.68 -3.47
C SER A 183 -15.10 4.96 -3.55
N ILE A 184 -14.99 3.84 -2.84
CA ILE A 184 -13.91 2.86 -3.00
C ILE A 184 -14.47 1.70 -3.81
N ARG A 185 -13.90 1.49 -5.00
CA ARG A 185 -14.35 0.46 -5.95
C ARG A 185 -13.69 -0.86 -5.61
N SER A 186 -14.47 -1.92 -5.63
CA SER A 186 -13.92 -3.27 -5.49
C SER A 186 -13.64 -3.87 -6.88
N PHE A 187 -12.62 -4.72 -6.96
CA PHE A 187 -12.30 -5.50 -8.15
C PHE A 187 -11.82 -6.90 -7.78
N ASP A 188 -11.93 -7.83 -8.73
CA ASP A 188 -11.39 -9.18 -8.59
C ASP A 188 -9.86 -9.14 -8.81
N PRO A 189 -9.03 -9.53 -7.83
CA PRO A 189 -7.58 -9.50 -7.95
C PRO A 189 -6.99 -10.35 -9.09
N GLU A 190 -7.71 -11.36 -9.55
CA GLU A 190 -7.26 -12.31 -10.57
C GLU A 190 -7.69 -11.88 -11.98
N THR A 191 -8.94 -11.47 -12.14
CA THR A 191 -9.43 -11.00 -13.45
C THR A 191 -9.10 -9.53 -13.68
N MET A 192 -8.78 -8.77 -12.64
CA MET A 192 -8.69 -7.30 -12.68
C MET A 192 -9.97 -6.67 -13.22
N GLU A 193 -11.12 -7.33 -13.06
CA GLU A 193 -12.43 -6.80 -13.45
C GLU A 193 -13.10 -6.15 -12.25
N LYS A 194 -13.80 -5.05 -12.49
CA LYS A 194 -14.57 -4.38 -11.44
C LYS A 194 -15.69 -5.29 -10.95
N THR A 195 -15.91 -5.28 -9.64
CA THR A 195 -17.02 -6.02 -9.02
C THR A 195 -18.10 -5.05 -8.56
N SER A 196 -19.35 -5.47 -8.66
CA SER A 196 -20.53 -4.69 -8.28
C SER A 196 -20.95 -4.99 -6.84
N PRO A 197 -20.00 -4.81 -5.91
CA PRO A 197 -20.23 -3.72 -4.97
C PRO A 197 -19.05 -2.80 -4.61
N GLN A 198 -19.40 -1.58 -4.19
CA GLN A 198 -18.47 -0.51 -3.80
C GLN A 198 -18.75 -0.07 -2.35
N ILE A 199 -17.76 0.56 -1.71
CA ILE A 199 -17.96 1.28 -0.45
C ILE A 199 -18.25 2.73 -0.81
N TYR A 200 -19.41 3.23 -0.40
CA TYR A 200 -19.81 4.62 -0.62
C TYR A 200 -19.53 5.45 0.63
N VAL A 201 -18.81 6.56 0.47
CA VAL A 201 -18.66 7.55 1.54
C VAL A 201 -19.92 8.42 1.51
N SER A 202 -20.87 8.13 2.40
CA SER A 202 -22.16 8.80 2.44
C SER A 202 -22.02 10.29 2.78
N ASN A 203 -23.01 11.13 2.45
CA ASN A 203 -22.97 12.54 2.84
C ASN A 203 -22.89 12.72 4.37
N LEU A 204 -23.51 11.82 5.14
CA LEU A 204 -23.40 11.81 6.59
C LEU A 204 -21.97 11.52 7.06
N ASP A 205 -21.29 10.55 6.44
CA ASP A 205 -19.90 10.25 6.77
C ASP A 205 -18.96 11.38 6.36
N LYS A 206 -19.18 12.00 5.20
CA LYS A 206 -18.41 13.18 4.77
C LYS A 206 -18.52 14.31 5.80
N GLU A 207 -19.72 14.59 6.29
CA GLU A 207 -19.93 15.63 7.30
C GLU A 207 -19.26 15.25 8.62
N ARG A 208 -19.40 13.99 9.05
CA ARG A 208 -18.74 13.51 10.27
C ARG A 208 -17.22 13.58 10.19
N ILE A 209 -16.63 13.23 9.05
CA ILE A 209 -15.18 13.35 8.81
C ILE A 209 -14.77 14.83 8.84
N ARG A 210 -15.53 15.71 8.19
CA ARG A 210 -15.25 17.16 8.20
C ARG A 210 -15.27 17.73 9.62
N GLN A 211 -16.32 17.45 10.38
CA GLN A 211 -16.44 17.91 11.76
C GLN A 211 -15.27 17.40 12.62
N PHE A 212 -14.93 16.11 12.50
CA PHE A 212 -13.76 15.56 13.20
C PHE A 212 -12.46 16.30 12.86
N ILE A 213 -12.21 16.62 11.59
CA ILE A 213 -11.01 17.37 11.18
C ILE A 213 -11.04 18.80 11.74
N LEU A 214 -12.18 19.49 11.70
CA LEU A 214 -12.31 20.86 12.21
C LEU A 214 -12.18 20.93 13.74
N GLU A 215 -12.68 19.91 14.46
CA GLU A 215 -12.50 19.77 15.91
C GLU A 215 -11.03 19.56 16.30
N ARG A 216 -10.26 18.84 15.48
CA ARG A 216 -8.85 18.50 15.74
C ARG A 216 -7.86 19.53 15.22
N THR A 217 -8.19 20.25 14.16
CA THR A 217 -7.43 21.42 13.69
C THR A 217 -8.32 22.67 13.66
N PRO A 218 -8.55 23.33 14.81
CA PRO A 218 -9.38 24.54 14.88
C PRO A 218 -8.90 25.69 13.97
N SER A 219 -7.62 25.73 13.61
CA SER A 219 -7.08 26.74 12.69
C SER A 219 -7.68 26.67 11.28
N LEU A 220 -8.32 25.55 10.91
CA LEU A 220 -9.05 25.39 9.65
C LEU A 220 -10.46 25.99 9.69
N ALA A 221 -10.99 26.32 10.87
CA ALA A 221 -12.34 26.86 11.01
C ALA A 221 -12.48 28.20 10.28
N GLY A 222 -13.59 28.37 9.54
CA GLY A 222 -13.86 29.56 8.74
C GLY A 222 -13.11 29.63 7.39
N GLN A 223 -12.26 28.66 7.08
CA GLN A 223 -11.61 28.57 5.77
C GLN A 223 -12.51 27.86 4.74
N GLU A 224 -12.40 28.25 3.47
CA GLU A 224 -13.08 27.57 2.38
C GLU A 224 -12.36 26.25 2.05
N LEU A 225 -12.91 25.12 2.51
CA LEU A 225 -12.32 23.78 2.38
C LEU A 225 -13.30 22.81 1.71
N PRO A 226 -13.71 23.06 0.46
CA PRO A 226 -14.81 22.32 -0.17
C PRO A 226 -14.43 20.88 -0.52
N ASN A 227 -13.14 20.57 -0.63
CA ASN A 227 -12.66 19.31 -1.17
C ASN A 227 -12.31 18.35 -0.02
N LEU A 228 -13.10 17.28 0.13
CA LEU A 228 -12.75 16.14 0.98
C LEU A 228 -12.14 15.05 0.10
N ILE A 229 -10.89 14.71 0.35
CA ILE A 229 -10.17 13.63 -0.33
C ILE A 229 -10.05 12.44 0.63
N VAL A 230 -10.24 11.24 0.12
CA VAL A 230 -10.22 10.00 0.90
C VAL A 230 -9.38 8.95 0.18
N GLY A 231 -8.36 8.40 0.82
CA GLY A 231 -7.61 7.22 0.39
C GLY A 231 -6.59 7.44 -0.73
N MET A 232 -6.23 8.69 -1.03
CA MET A 232 -5.34 9.00 -2.14
C MET A 232 -3.85 8.84 -1.80
N LYS A 233 -3.48 8.88 -0.52
CA LYS A 233 -2.09 8.74 -0.04
C LYS A 233 -1.86 7.43 0.69
N LEU A 234 -2.83 6.96 1.45
CA LEU A 234 -2.82 5.70 2.18
C LEU A 234 -4.09 4.90 1.88
N LEU A 235 -3.89 3.64 1.51
CA LEU A 235 -4.96 2.65 1.42
C LEU A 235 -4.35 1.31 1.87
N ALA A 236 -4.72 0.88 3.07
CA ALA A 236 -4.22 -0.35 3.68
C ALA A 236 -5.39 -1.24 4.11
N VAL A 237 -5.22 -2.55 3.98
CA VAL A 237 -6.16 -3.52 4.54
C VAL A 237 -5.65 -3.92 5.93
N HIS A 238 -6.52 -3.87 6.92
CA HIS A 238 -6.25 -4.27 8.29
C HIS A 238 -7.37 -5.16 8.83
N GLY A 239 -7.16 -6.47 8.81
CA GLY A 239 -8.21 -7.44 9.13
C GLY A 239 -9.44 -7.24 8.23
N SER A 240 -10.58 -6.93 8.84
CA SER A 240 -11.84 -6.67 8.13
C SER A 240 -12.07 -5.19 7.76
N ALA A 241 -11.06 -4.34 7.88
CA ALA A 241 -11.18 -2.91 7.61
C ALA A 241 -10.22 -2.42 6.53
N LEU A 242 -10.61 -1.34 5.85
CA LEU A 242 -9.74 -0.48 5.06
C LEU A 242 -9.38 0.73 5.92
N ILE A 243 -8.08 0.98 6.05
CA ILE A 243 -7.53 2.19 6.66
C ILE A 243 -7.12 3.13 5.52
N LEU A 244 -7.71 4.32 5.49
CA LEU A 244 -7.50 5.32 4.44
C LEU A 244 -7.06 6.64 5.05
N ASP A 245 -6.22 7.40 4.34
CA ASP A 245 -6.01 8.81 4.68
C ASP A 245 -7.24 9.66 4.33
N VAL A 246 -7.39 10.80 5.00
CA VAL A 246 -8.34 11.83 4.59
C VAL A 246 -7.70 13.21 4.63
N GLU A 247 -8.10 14.08 3.69
CA GLU A 247 -7.63 15.46 3.64
C GLU A 247 -8.79 16.42 3.35
N LEU A 248 -8.76 17.58 4.02
CA LEU A 248 -9.53 18.74 3.60
C LEU A 248 -8.61 19.69 2.82
N GLN A 249 -9.05 20.04 1.61
CA GLN A 249 -8.29 20.89 0.71
C GLN A 249 -9.09 22.13 0.31
N SER A 250 -8.35 23.22 0.05
CA SER A 250 -8.89 24.47 -0.50
C SER A 250 -9.46 24.25 -1.92
N PRO A 251 -10.18 25.24 -2.51
CA PRO A 251 -10.58 25.19 -3.93
C PRO A 251 -9.40 25.00 -4.90
N SER A 252 -8.19 25.41 -4.49
CA SER A 252 -6.94 25.22 -5.24
C SER A 252 -6.24 23.87 -4.97
N TYR A 253 -6.91 22.93 -4.29
CA TYR A 253 -6.39 21.61 -3.92
C TYR A 253 -5.15 21.64 -3.01
N ALA A 254 -4.92 22.75 -2.30
CA ALA A 254 -3.87 22.83 -1.31
C ALA A 254 -4.33 22.15 -0.01
N ASN A 255 -3.53 21.22 0.51
CA ASN A 255 -3.71 20.74 1.89
C ASN A 255 -3.20 21.83 2.85
N LEU A 256 -4.07 22.29 3.74
CA LEU A 256 -3.78 23.36 4.70
C LEU A 256 -3.51 22.85 6.12
N SER A 257 -3.73 21.56 6.38
CA SER A 257 -3.41 20.95 7.67
C SER A 257 -1.99 20.41 7.70
N ARG A 258 -1.36 20.50 8.88
CA ARG A 258 -0.11 19.80 9.19
C ARG A 258 -0.34 18.45 9.85
N ASP A 259 -1.59 18.10 10.11
CA ASP A 259 -1.96 16.87 10.77
C ASP A 259 -2.26 15.79 9.73
N SER A 260 -2.08 14.53 10.13
CA SER A 260 -2.52 13.39 9.33
C SER A 260 -3.81 12.84 9.91
N TYR A 261 -4.77 12.53 9.04
CA TYR A 261 -6.08 12.03 9.42
C TYR A 261 -6.34 10.69 8.76
N LEU A 262 -6.91 9.77 9.52
CA LEU A 262 -7.26 8.43 9.07
C LEU A 262 -8.74 8.17 9.26
N VAL A 263 -9.31 7.42 8.32
CA VAL A 263 -10.65 6.86 8.39
C VAL A 263 -10.59 5.35 8.21
N ALA A 264 -11.40 4.61 8.97
CA ALA A 264 -11.55 3.18 8.83
C ALA A 264 -12.96 2.83 8.31
N TYR A 265 -13.04 2.01 7.26
CA TYR A 265 -14.28 1.44 6.75
C TYR A 265 -14.25 -0.08 6.77
N GLU A 266 -15.40 -0.74 6.93
CA GLU A 266 -15.46 -2.19 6.71
C GLU A 266 -15.03 -2.53 5.27
N ALA A 267 -14.10 -3.47 5.12
CA ALA A 267 -13.57 -3.94 3.84
C ALA A 267 -14.54 -4.93 3.16
N LYS A 268 -15.80 -4.51 2.94
CA LYS A 268 -16.83 -5.29 2.26
C LYS A 268 -17.81 -4.37 1.53
N ASN A 269 -18.71 -4.97 0.75
CA ASN A 269 -19.82 -4.25 0.11
C ASN A 269 -20.57 -3.32 1.07
N GLY A 270 -20.75 -2.06 0.69
CA GLY A 270 -21.53 -1.09 1.48
C GLY A 270 -20.94 -0.85 2.86
N GLY A 271 -19.63 -1.04 3.01
CA GLY A 271 -18.93 -1.00 4.27
C GLY A 271 -19.22 0.25 5.08
N LYS A 272 -19.40 0.07 6.39
CA LYS A 272 -19.72 1.16 7.32
C LYS A 272 -18.46 1.87 7.80
N LEU A 273 -18.59 3.14 8.16
CA LEU A 273 -17.57 3.87 8.91
C LEU A 273 -17.36 3.22 10.28
N LEU A 274 -16.12 2.80 10.55
CA LEU A 274 -15.71 2.09 11.77
C LEU A 274 -15.02 3.01 12.77
N GLY A 275 -14.21 3.96 12.29
CA GLY A 275 -13.37 4.77 13.16
C GLY A 275 -12.75 5.95 12.44
N LEU A 276 -12.35 6.93 13.26
CA LEU A 276 -11.60 8.10 12.84
C LEU A 276 -10.37 8.21 13.75
N SER A 277 -9.24 8.61 13.19
CA SER A 277 -8.01 8.81 13.94
C SER A 277 -7.24 10.00 13.40
N HIS A 278 -6.37 10.54 14.24
CA HIS A 278 -5.63 11.76 13.99
C HIS A 278 -4.23 11.63 14.55
N LEU A 279 -3.27 12.20 13.82
CA LEU A 279 -1.89 12.37 14.23
C LEU A 279 -1.53 13.84 14.10
N GLU A 280 -1.23 14.45 15.24
CA GLU A 280 -0.87 15.86 15.32
C GLU A 280 0.51 16.09 14.70
N ASN A 281 0.59 17.09 13.81
CA ASN A 281 1.82 17.64 13.24
C ASN A 281 2.71 16.63 12.49
N THR A 282 2.19 15.47 12.10
CA THR A 282 2.94 14.43 11.37
C THR A 282 2.99 14.65 9.86
N GLY A 283 2.27 15.65 9.35
CA GLY A 283 2.36 16.13 7.98
C GLY A 283 2.06 15.08 6.91
N ARG A 284 3.01 14.91 5.98
CA ARG A 284 2.84 14.17 4.73
C ARG A 284 2.82 12.65 4.97
N LEU A 285 1.66 12.05 4.71
CA LEU A 285 1.58 10.68 4.21
C LEU A 285 2.09 10.72 2.74
N GLY A 286 2.96 9.80 2.37
CA GLY A 286 3.62 9.72 1.06
C GLY A 286 2.64 9.40 -0.07
N THR A 287 3.14 9.22 -1.29
CA THR A 287 2.25 8.87 -2.41
C THR A 287 2.28 7.36 -2.69
N PRO A 288 1.18 6.76 -3.17
CA PRO A 288 1.08 5.32 -3.42
C PRO A 288 2.09 4.78 -4.44
N SER A 289 2.56 5.64 -5.34
CA SER A 289 3.54 5.28 -6.37
C SER A 289 4.98 5.40 -5.90
N GLU A 290 5.25 6.14 -4.82
CA GLU A 290 6.62 6.47 -4.36
C GLU A 290 7.13 5.52 -3.27
N LEU A 291 6.29 5.11 -2.31
CA LEU A 291 6.75 4.39 -1.12
C LEU A 291 5.66 3.51 -0.51
N LEU A 292 6.01 2.26 -0.18
CA LEU A 292 5.19 1.47 0.74
C LEU A 292 5.31 2.06 2.14
N GLN A 293 4.20 2.57 2.67
CA GLN A 293 4.16 3.31 3.93
C GLN A 293 3.61 2.51 5.10
N TYR A 294 3.32 1.23 4.87
CA TYR A 294 2.77 0.37 5.91
C TYR A 294 3.28 -1.05 5.75
N THR A 295 3.20 -1.80 6.83
CA THR A 295 3.57 -3.21 6.89
C THR A 295 2.77 -3.86 8.01
N THR A 296 2.53 -5.16 7.92
CA THR A 296 1.83 -5.93 8.95
C THR A 296 2.82 -6.93 9.52
N ASP A 297 2.86 -7.05 10.85
CA ASP A 297 3.68 -8.06 11.50
C ASP A 297 2.99 -9.43 11.54
N GLU A 298 3.66 -10.42 12.14
CA GLU A 298 3.14 -11.77 12.27
C GLU A 298 1.93 -11.88 13.22
N GLU A 299 1.82 -10.97 14.19
CA GLU A 299 0.69 -10.95 15.13
C GLU A 299 -0.57 -10.36 14.50
N GLY A 300 -0.40 -9.57 13.43
CA GLY A 300 -1.44 -8.93 12.64
C GLY A 300 -1.67 -7.46 13.02
N ASP A 301 -0.73 -6.84 13.71
CA ASP A 301 -0.69 -5.41 13.95
C ASP A 301 -0.24 -4.68 12.66
N LEU A 302 -0.91 -3.57 12.34
CA LEU A 302 -0.56 -2.73 11.19
C LEU A 302 0.35 -1.60 11.66
N TYR A 303 1.55 -1.52 11.09
CA TYR A 303 2.50 -0.46 11.33
C TYR A 303 2.54 0.48 10.13
N LEU A 304 2.60 1.78 10.39
CA LEU A 304 2.53 2.83 9.38
C LEU A 304 3.61 3.88 9.61
N LEU A 305 3.98 4.54 8.51
CA LEU A 305 4.99 5.59 8.45
C LEU A 305 4.37 6.91 8.00
N ALA A 306 4.42 7.93 8.86
CA ALA A 306 4.26 9.33 8.47
C ALA A 306 5.64 9.96 8.25
N GLN A 307 5.84 10.62 7.11
CA GLN A 307 7.15 11.19 6.77
C GLN A 307 7.45 12.48 7.52
N GLY A 308 6.48 13.09 8.20
CA GLY A 308 6.64 14.42 8.76
C GLY A 308 6.39 15.51 7.71
N GLY A 309 6.09 16.72 8.17
CA GLY A 309 6.14 17.92 7.34
C GLY A 309 6.14 19.18 8.20
N ASP A 310 7.06 20.11 7.92
CA ASP A 310 6.98 21.50 8.37
C ASP A 310 6.80 22.46 7.18
N GLN A 311 6.56 23.74 7.48
CA GLN A 311 6.34 24.81 6.49
C GLN A 311 7.52 25.06 5.54
N LEU A 312 8.71 24.53 5.85
CA LEU A 312 9.92 24.63 5.04
C LEU A 312 10.21 23.34 4.24
N GLY A 313 9.35 22.31 4.38
CA GLY A 313 9.48 21.04 3.70
C GLY A 313 10.39 20.02 4.41
N PHE A 314 10.68 20.20 5.70
CA PHE A 314 11.50 19.26 6.47
C PHE A 314 10.67 18.34 7.37
N TYR A 315 11.32 17.23 7.73
CA TYR A 315 10.67 15.99 8.11
C TYR A 315 10.76 15.66 9.61
N GLN A 316 10.95 16.69 10.45
CA GLN A 316 11.29 16.54 11.87
C GLN A 316 10.22 15.87 12.73
N ASN A 317 8.98 15.78 12.23
CA ASN A 317 7.87 15.09 12.89
C ASN A 317 7.57 13.72 12.24
N SER A 318 8.56 13.12 11.58
CA SER A 318 8.41 11.77 11.07
C SER A 318 8.12 10.80 12.21
N LEU A 319 7.15 9.92 11.98
CA LEU A 319 6.57 9.05 13.00
C LEU A 319 6.31 7.66 12.43
N LEU A 320 6.69 6.65 13.20
CA LEU A 320 6.19 5.28 13.03
C LEU A 320 5.11 5.04 14.08
N TYR A 321 3.97 4.51 13.68
CA TYR A 321 2.82 4.29 14.56
C TYR A 321 2.11 2.99 14.22
N ARG A 322 1.22 2.54 15.11
CA ARG A 322 0.56 1.24 15.03
C ARG A 322 -0.96 1.37 15.08
N ILE A 323 -1.66 0.45 14.41
CA ILE A 323 -3.04 0.10 14.66
C ILE A 323 -3.05 -1.38 15.07
N ARG A 324 -3.45 -1.67 16.31
CA ARG A 324 -3.48 -3.06 16.82
C ARG A 324 -4.44 -3.92 16.02
N LYS A 325 -4.17 -5.21 15.93
CA LYS A 325 -5.11 -6.21 15.41
C LYS A 325 -6.45 -6.09 16.11
N GLY A 326 -7.53 -6.09 15.31
CA GLY A 326 -8.90 -5.93 15.81
C GLY A 326 -9.28 -4.51 16.23
N SER A 327 -8.35 -3.54 16.17
CA SER A 327 -8.62 -2.12 16.32
C SER A 327 -8.75 -1.43 14.96
N TYR A 328 -9.45 -0.30 14.94
CA TYR A 328 -9.62 0.57 13.77
C TYR A 328 -9.07 1.97 14.01
N THR A 329 -8.49 2.21 15.18
CA THR A 329 -7.92 3.48 15.59
C THR A 329 -6.45 3.33 15.96
N ILE A 330 -5.71 4.43 15.83
CA ILE A 330 -4.30 4.50 16.19
C ILE A 330 -4.12 4.09 17.65
N ASP A 331 -3.11 3.26 17.89
CA ASP A 331 -2.70 2.87 19.22
C ASP A 331 -1.95 4.04 19.90
N PRO A 332 -2.52 4.63 20.97
CA PRO A 332 -1.85 5.73 21.66
C PRO A 332 -0.57 5.29 22.38
N ASP A 333 -0.44 4.00 22.71
CA ASP A 333 0.66 3.48 23.52
C ASP A 333 1.90 3.09 22.69
N TRP A 334 1.75 3.00 21.36
CA TRP A 334 2.80 2.53 20.46
C TRP A 334 3.07 3.53 19.34
N GLN A 335 4.18 4.27 19.49
CA GLN A 335 4.69 5.22 18.52
C GLN A 335 6.21 5.32 18.68
N VAL A 336 6.92 5.60 17.59
CA VAL A 336 8.35 5.96 17.59
C VAL A 336 8.53 7.24 16.79
N ARG A 337 8.97 8.31 17.46
CA ARG A 337 9.19 9.61 16.82
C ARG A 337 10.64 9.73 16.39
N ILE A 338 10.88 10.40 15.26
CA ILE A 338 12.25 10.62 14.79
C ILE A 338 13.09 11.46 15.78
N SER A 339 12.44 12.32 16.56
CA SER A 339 13.04 13.09 17.64
C SER A 339 13.63 12.24 18.75
N ASP A 340 13.05 11.05 18.99
CA ASP A 340 13.45 10.17 20.09
C ASP A 340 14.81 9.49 19.84
N LEU A 341 15.31 9.54 18.60
CA LEU A 341 16.63 9.05 18.23
C LEU A 341 17.77 9.99 18.68
N GLY A 342 17.47 11.19 19.20
CA GLY A 342 18.48 12.11 19.72
C GLY A 342 19.46 12.62 18.66
N LEU A 343 19.04 12.64 17.39
CA LEU A 343 19.87 13.09 16.28
C LEU A 343 20.07 14.61 16.36
N GLY A 344 21.32 15.06 16.27
CA GLY A 344 21.68 16.49 16.29
C GLY A 344 21.31 17.26 15.02
N TYR A 345 20.43 16.72 14.18
CA TYR A 345 20.04 17.29 12.89
C TYR A 345 18.63 16.82 12.47
N PRO A 346 17.94 17.57 11.57
CA PRO A 346 16.65 17.15 11.02
C PRO A 346 16.73 15.83 10.24
N ALA A 347 15.91 14.86 10.63
CA ALA A 347 15.85 13.56 10.00
C ALA A 347 14.42 13.06 9.78
N ARG A 348 14.29 11.95 9.05
CA ARG A 348 13.06 11.17 8.92
C ARG A 348 13.29 9.70 8.72
N PHE A 349 12.25 8.94 9.04
CA PHE A 349 12.11 7.56 8.62
C PHE A 349 11.75 7.46 7.13
N ASN A 350 12.19 6.38 6.51
CA ASN A 350 11.93 6.07 5.12
C ASN A 350 11.85 4.56 4.89
N GLY A 351 10.79 4.12 4.23
CA GLY A 351 10.47 2.69 4.11
C GLY A 351 10.13 2.06 5.46
N ILE A 352 9.36 0.98 5.40
CA ILE A 352 8.95 0.26 6.61
C ILE A 352 8.79 -1.22 6.27
N PHE A 353 9.25 -2.09 7.17
CA PHE A 353 9.04 -3.54 7.06
C PHE A 353 9.04 -4.18 8.45
N ALA A 354 8.02 -4.97 8.79
CA ALA A 354 7.92 -5.65 10.08
C ALA A 354 8.20 -7.15 9.91
N ARG A 355 9.03 -7.70 10.80
CA ARG A 355 9.30 -9.14 10.87
C ARG A 355 9.99 -9.50 12.18
N GLY A 356 9.64 -10.66 12.75
CA GLY A 356 10.37 -11.27 13.87
C GLY A 356 10.47 -10.37 15.09
N GLY A 357 9.39 -9.66 15.43
CA GLY A 357 9.38 -8.72 16.56
C GLY A 357 10.15 -7.42 16.33
N LYS A 358 10.56 -7.13 15.09
CA LYS A 358 11.32 -5.92 14.72
C LYS A 358 10.66 -5.18 13.57
N LEU A 359 10.83 -3.85 13.57
CA LEU A 359 10.62 -3.00 12.40
C LEU A 359 11.98 -2.61 11.80
N PHE A 360 12.04 -2.62 10.48
CA PHE A 360 13.17 -2.13 9.70
C PHE A 360 12.75 -0.85 9.00
N THR A 361 13.62 0.15 9.03
CA THR A 361 13.44 1.44 8.36
C THR A 361 14.79 2.04 7.98
N LEU A 362 14.76 3.11 7.20
CA LEU A 362 15.93 3.91 6.87
C LEU A 362 15.82 5.29 7.53
N VAL A 363 16.95 5.85 7.95
CA VAL A 363 17.04 7.21 8.49
C VAL A 363 18.15 7.97 7.77
N ASN A 364 17.90 9.22 7.35
CA ASN A 364 18.95 10.03 6.72
C ASN A 364 20.04 10.39 7.73
N VAL A 365 21.32 10.32 7.32
CA VAL A 365 22.47 10.57 8.23
C VAL A 365 22.95 12.02 8.30
N GLN A 366 22.36 12.89 7.49
CA GLN A 366 22.59 14.34 7.51
C GLN A 366 21.33 15.07 7.02
N PRO A 367 21.18 16.38 7.23
CA PRO A 367 20.03 17.14 6.78
C PRO A 367 19.73 16.93 5.29
N LEU A 368 18.45 16.74 4.96
CA LEU A 368 18.01 16.66 3.57
C LEU A 368 18.04 18.07 2.96
N PRO A 369 18.60 18.25 1.75
CA PRO A 369 18.51 19.53 1.05
C PRO A 369 17.08 19.82 0.64
N ALA A 370 16.72 21.11 0.54
CA ALA A 370 15.41 21.54 0.06
C ALA A 370 15.15 21.15 -1.40
N VAL A 371 16.22 21.07 -2.21
CA VAL A 371 16.14 20.71 -3.62
C VAL A 371 16.40 19.22 -3.80
N ARG A 372 15.39 18.49 -4.28
CA ARG A 372 15.45 17.02 -4.42
C ARG A 372 16.60 16.53 -5.31
N SER A 373 16.91 17.23 -6.40
CA SER A 373 18.02 16.88 -7.29
C SER A 373 19.41 17.02 -6.65
N GLN A 374 19.50 17.63 -5.46
CA GLN A 374 20.72 17.79 -4.70
C GLN A 374 20.86 16.77 -3.55
N ILE A 375 19.89 15.87 -3.37
CA ILE A 375 19.99 14.83 -2.33
C ILE A 375 21.21 13.96 -2.63
N PRO A 376 22.20 13.91 -1.73
CA PRO A 376 23.42 13.16 -1.95
C PRO A 376 23.16 11.66 -1.94
N GLU A 377 24.02 10.94 -2.64
CA GLU A 377 24.10 9.49 -2.59
C GLU A 377 24.49 9.02 -1.18
N ASN A 378 24.20 7.76 -0.85
CA ASN A 378 24.60 7.10 0.39
C ASN A 378 24.15 7.84 1.66
N LEU A 379 22.91 8.33 1.67
CA LEU A 379 22.37 9.13 2.77
C LEU A 379 21.60 8.31 3.82
N TRP A 380 21.20 7.08 3.50
CA TRP A 380 20.16 6.38 4.26
C TRP A 380 20.73 5.23 5.10
N GLN A 381 20.79 5.40 6.41
CA GLN A 381 21.22 4.37 7.36
C GLN A 381 20.07 3.43 7.70
N TYR A 382 20.30 2.11 7.64
CA TYR A 382 19.35 1.12 8.15
C TYR A 382 19.24 1.19 9.67
N TYR A 383 18.01 1.13 10.15
CA TYR A 383 17.66 1.02 11.57
C TYR A 383 16.76 -0.20 11.80
N THR A 384 16.96 -0.83 12.94
CA THR A 384 16.02 -1.80 13.53
C THR A 384 15.35 -1.18 14.74
N ILE A 385 14.06 -1.40 14.90
CA ILE A 385 13.27 -0.95 16.04
C ILE A 385 12.65 -2.19 16.68
N ASP A 386 12.88 -2.41 17.96
CA ASP A 386 12.23 -3.49 18.70
C ASP A 386 10.75 -3.18 18.92
N LEU A 387 9.84 -4.09 18.56
CA LEU A 387 8.41 -3.83 18.64
C LEU A 387 7.88 -3.77 20.08
N GLN A 388 8.55 -4.42 21.04
CA GLN A 388 8.12 -4.41 22.44
C GLN A 388 8.67 -3.18 23.17
N THR A 389 9.96 -2.91 23.03
CA THR A 389 10.63 -1.84 23.78
C THR A 389 10.58 -0.48 23.08
N ARG A 390 10.34 -0.47 21.75
CA ARG A 390 10.45 0.70 20.86
C ARG A 390 11.87 1.23 20.71
N GLU A 391 12.86 0.48 21.17
CA GLU A 391 14.27 0.85 21.07
C GLU A 391 14.73 0.81 19.62
N ALA A 392 15.18 1.96 19.10
CA ALA A 392 15.70 2.11 17.74
C ALA A 392 17.24 2.04 17.74
N LYS A 393 17.82 1.20 16.89
CA LYS A 393 19.28 1.06 16.74
C LYS A 393 19.70 1.09 15.27
N PRO A 394 20.79 1.79 14.91
CA PRO A 394 21.35 1.69 13.59
C PRO A 394 21.92 0.28 13.38
N LEU A 395 21.72 -0.27 12.18
CA LEU A 395 22.36 -1.51 11.76
C LEU A 395 23.79 -1.22 11.31
N SER A 396 24.72 -1.15 12.26
CA SER A 396 26.10 -0.69 12.05
C SER A 396 26.90 -1.51 11.04
N ALA A 397 26.53 -2.77 10.81
CA ALA A 397 27.12 -3.63 9.78
C ALA A 397 26.88 -3.10 8.35
N LEU A 398 25.83 -2.29 8.15
CA LEU A 398 25.54 -1.65 6.87
C LEU A 398 25.84 -0.15 6.95
N ARG A 399 26.79 0.31 6.13
CA ARG A 399 27.03 1.75 5.92
C ARG A 399 25.81 2.40 5.24
N PRO A 400 25.67 3.73 5.28
CA PRO A 400 24.57 4.42 4.61
C PRO A 400 24.40 4.07 3.13
N SER A 401 23.15 3.96 2.70
CA SER A 401 22.70 3.44 1.41
C SER A 401 22.05 4.53 0.54
N SER A 402 22.08 4.34 -0.79
CA SER A 402 21.30 5.06 -1.79
C SER A 402 19.95 4.38 -2.10
N ALA A 403 19.59 3.28 -1.42
CA ALA A 403 18.44 2.44 -1.78
C ALA A 403 17.12 3.20 -1.94
N PHE A 404 16.83 4.18 -1.07
CA PHE A 404 15.62 5.00 -1.19
C PHE A 404 15.52 5.73 -2.53
N GLN A 405 16.63 6.21 -3.09
CA GLN A 405 16.62 6.91 -4.37
C GLN A 405 16.35 5.96 -5.56
N GLN A 406 16.49 4.66 -5.35
CA GLN A 406 16.49 3.64 -6.42
C GLN A 406 15.32 2.65 -6.28
N GLY A 407 14.29 2.99 -5.51
CA GLY A 407 12.98 2.32 -5.48
C GLY A 407 12.33 2.33 -4.09
N VAL A 408 11.25 1.56 -3.92
CA VAL A 408 10.28 1.82 -2.83
C VAL A 408 10.35 0.84 -1.65
N ASN A 409 10.68 -0.43 -1.89
CA ASN A 409 10.66 -1.48 -0.87
C ASN A 409 12.06 -1.70 -0.32
N ILE A 410 12.22 -1.59 1.00
CA ILE A 410 13.53 -1.68 1.66
C ILE A 410 13.93 -3.11 2.03
N ALA A 411 12.98 -4.04 2.04
CA ALA A 411 13.23 -5.43 2.42
C ALA A 411 12.28 -6.39 1.70
N ALA A 412 12.71 -7.66 1.66
CA ALA A 412 11.95 -8.79 1.13
C ALA A 412 12.12 -9.99 2.07
N PHE A 413 11.02 -10.68 2.38
CA PHE A 413 11.08 -11.95 3.10
C PHE A 413 10.78 -13.08 2.13
N VAL A 414 11.79 -13.92 1.86
CA VAL A 414 11.74 -14.98 0.85
C VAL A 414 12.32 -16.25 1.45
N ASP A 415 11.60 -17.36 1.33
CA ASP A 415 12.03 -18.69 1.78
C ASP A 415 12.52 -18.73 3.23
N GLY A 416 11.82 -18.04 4.13
CA GLY A 416 12.18 -18.01 5.55
C GLY A 416 13.28 -17.01 5.92
N HIS A 417 13.89 -16.33 4.93
CA HIS A 417 15.01 -15.43 5.13
C HIS A 417 14.62 -13.98 4.84
N LEU A 418 15.13 -13.06 5.65
CA LEU A 418 14.98 -11.62 5.44
C LEU A 418 16.13 -11.10 4.58
N TYR A 419 15.80 -10.37 3.53
CA TYR A 419 16.75 -9.71 2.64
C TYR A 419 16.53 -8.20 2.68
N LEU A 420 17.55 -7.44 3.03
CA LEU A 420 17.58 -5.98 3.04
C LEU A 420 18.12 -5.49 1.70
N ARG A 421 17.37 -4.60 1.04
CA ARG A 421 17.79 -4.01 -0.24
C ARG A 421 18.91 -3.01 0.00
N TYR A 422 20.08 -3.26 -0.53
CA TYR A 422 21.25 -2.43 -0.28
C TYR A 422 21.83 -1.91 -1.59
N VAL A 423 21.80 -0.59 -1.75
CA VAL A 423 22.47 0.10 -2.86
C VAL A 423 23.46 1.08 -2.26
N ARG A 424 24.71 1.02 -2.68
CA ARG A 424 25.76 1.97 -2.33
C ARG A 424 26.48 2.35 -3.62
N THR A 425 26.52 3.64 -3.90
CA THR A 425 27.06 4.20 -5.16
C THR A 425 28.35 4.95 -4.89
N GLY A 426 29.12 5.26 -5.95
CA GLY A 426 30.46 5.86 -5.84
C GLY A 426 31.58 4.83 -5.81
N GLU A 427 32.82 5.30 -5.68
CA GLU A 427 34.04 4.47 -5.81
C GLU A 427 34.37 3.67 -4.54
N ASP A 428 33.89 4.13 -3.37
CA ASP A 428 34.16 3.49 -2.08
C ASP A 428 33.12 2.40 -1.74
N ALA A 429 33.53 1.15 -1.99
CA ALA A 429 32.76 -0.07 -1.75
C ALA A 429 31.36 -0.04 -2.41
N PRO A 430 31.27 0.14 -3.75
CA PRO A 430 30.00 0.11 -4.44
C PRO A 430 29.32 -1.25 -4.25
N TYR A 431 28.00 -1.21 -4.08
CA TYR A 431 27.19 -2.42 -3.97
C TYR A 431 25.81 -2.17 -4.54
N ASN A 432 25.25 -3.16 -5.22
CA ASN A 432 23.93 -3.08 -5.80
C ASN A 432 23.26 -4.44 -5.66
N GLY A 433 22.44 -4.66 -4.63
CA GLY A 433 21.94 -6.00 -4.36
C GLY A 433 21.17 -6.12 -3.06
N TYR A 434 21.22 -7.32 -2.49
CA TYR A 434 20.54 -7.64 -1.24
C TYR A 434 21.51 -8.25 -0.24
N TRP A 435 21.33 -7.88 1.03
CA TRP A 435 22.01 -8.49 2.16
C TRP A 435 21.01 -9.34 2.93
N SER A 436 21.37 -10.55 3.34
CA SER A 436 20.57 -11.35 4.26
C SER A 436 20.71 -10.79 5.69
N TYR A 437 19.61 -10.79 6.43
CA TYR A 437 19.57 -10.45 7.85
C TYR A 437 19.02 -11.66 8.63
N ASP A 438 19.79 -12.15 9.59
CA ASP A 438 19.35 -13.19 10.50
C ASP A 438 18.54 -12.57 11.65
N LEU A 439 17.25 -12.93 11.76
CA LEU A 439 16.33 -12.36 12.75
C LEU A 439 16.67 -12.72 14.20
N VAL A 440 17.44 -13.78 14.42
CA VAL A 440 17.79 -14.29 15.75
C VAL A 440 19.11 -13.69 16.22
N THR A 441 20.15 -13.75 15.38
CA THR A 441 21.50 -13.30 15.74
C THR A 441 21.74 -11.83 15.41
N GLY A 442 20.94 -11.23 14.53
CA GLY A 442 21.16 -9.89 13.98
C GLY A 442 22.31 -9.82 12.98
N GLU A 443 22.87 -10.97 12.57
CA GLU A 443 23.97 -11.03 11.61
C GLU A 443 23.51 -10.57 10.22
N VAL A 444 24.37 -9.79 9.55
CA VAL A 444 24.11 -9.28 8.20
C VAL A 444 25.22 -9.75 7.26
N LYS A 445 24.85 -10.35 6.12
CA LYS A 445 25.79 -10.87 5.13
C LYS A 445 25.33 -10.50 3.71
N PRO A 446 26.26 -10.28 2.75
CA PRO A 446 25.88 -10.17 1.34
C PRO A 446 25.13 -11.44 0.88
N ALA A 447 24.00 -11.28 0.20
CA ALA A 447 23.26 -12.42 -0.37
C ALA A 447 23.54 -12.56 -1.88
N PHE A 448 23.24 -11.52 -2.67
CA PHE A 448 23.57 -11.47 -4.09
C PHE A 448 23.66 -10.02 -4.58
N SER A 449 24.42 -9.79 -5.65
CA SER A 449 24.53 -8.48 -6.29
C SER A 449 24.14 -8.51 -7.76
N VAL A 450 23.80 -7.34 -8.30
CA VAL A 450 23.25 -7.10 -9.63
C VAL A 450 24.17 -6.16 -10.37
N SER A 451 24.42 -6.46 -11.65
CA SER A 451 25.29 -5.64 -12.49
C SER A 451 24.69 -4.24 -12.67
N LEU A 452 25.53 -3.20 -12.80
CA LEU A 452 25.05 -1.86 -13.12
C LEU A 452 24.46 -1.76 -14.54
N GLN A 453 24.78 -2.72 -15.44
CA GLN A 453 24.16 -2.80 -16.77
C GLN A 453 22.64 -3.01 -16.65
N SER A 454 22.22 -3.73 -15.61
CA SER A 454 20.84 -3.98 -15.22
C SER A 454 20.17 -2.80 -14.49
N GLY A 455 20.91 -1.74 -14.20
CA GLY A 455 20.46 -0.67 -13.30
C GLY A 455 20.56 -1.04 -11.82
N TYR A 456 19.90 -0.26 -10.97
CA TYR A 456 19.90 -0.43 -9.52
C TYR A 456 18.74 -1.30 -9.04
N VAL A 457 18.96 -2.14 -8.04
CA VAL A 457 17.89 -2.98 -7.48
C VAL A 457 16.77 -2.12 -6.88
N ALA A 458 15.55 -2.49 -7.22
CA ALA A 458 14.34 -1.76 -6.84
C ALA A 458 13.43 -2.61 -5.94
N ASP A 459 13.25 -3.89 -6.26
CA ASP A 459 12.40 -4.82 -5.50
C ASP A 459 12.78 -6.28 -5.76
N PHE A 460 12.42 -7.16 -4.82
CA PHE A 460 12.65 -8.59 -4.91
C PHE A 460 11.52 -9.34 -4.22
N LYS A 461 10.91 -10.31 -4.90
CA LYS A 461 9.77 -11.08 -4.40
C LYS A 461 9.89 -12.55 -4.81
N LYS A 462 9.19 -13.42 -4.09
CA LYS A 462 8.92 -14.79 -4.53
C LYS A 462 7.42 -14.95 -4.75
N ILE A 463 7.05 -15.58 -5.86
CA ILE A 463 5.71 -16.09 -6.09
C ILE A 463 5.76 -17.57 -6.41
N THR A 464 4.68 -18.26 -6.08
CA THR A 464 4.45 -19.64 -6.49
C THR A 464 3.31 -19.62 -7.50
N LEU A 465 3.53 -20.16 -8.69
CA LEU A 465 2.49 -20.13 -9.73
C LEU A 465 1.39 -21.12 -9.36
N PRO A 466 0.11 -20.83 -9.66
CA PRO A 466 -0.94 -21.85 -9.56
C PRO A 466 -0.67 -22.95 -10.61
N LYS A 467 -0.77 -24.21 -10.19
CA LYS A 467 -0.74 -25.37 -11.10
C LYS A 467 -2.07 -25.38 -11.85
N ARG A 468 -2.00 -25.20 -13.15
CA ARG A 468 -3.16 -25.27 -14.05
C ARG A 468 -3.40 -26.70 -14.49
#